data_AF-A0A2V5YTI8-F1
#
_entry.id   AF-A0A2V5YTI8-F1
#
_cell.length_a   1.000
_cell.length_b   1.000
_cell.length_c   1.000
_cell.angle_alpha   90.00
_cell.angle_beta   90.00
_cell.angle_gamma   90.00
#
_symmetry.space_group_name_H-M   'P 1'
#
loop_
_entity.id
_entity.type
_entity.pdbx_description
1 polymer ?
#
loop_
_entity_poly.entity_id
_entity_poly.type
_entity_poly.pdbx_seq_one_letter_code
_entity_poly.pdbx_strand_id
1 'polypeptide(L)'
;MLREFKPLRFFVMMAVAAFVVCGVTAFYTHRAVHGRTPEERAAYWIGEKAGEQAPRDAKLPTPAELNMMAQKDFDQQGSGNKQDWDLAFERGYEDGFKKTHPR
;
A
#
# COMPACT_ATOMS: atom_id res chain seq x y z
N MET A 1 -32.30 39.83 0.25
CA MET A 1 -32.33 38.85 -0.87
C MET A 1 -32.51 37.46 -0.30
N LEU A 2 -33.74 36.95 -0.26
CA LEU A 2 -34.00 35.55 0.08
C LEU A 2 -33.62 34.71 -1.14
N ARG A 3 -32.50 33.98 -1.05
CA ARG A 3 -32.15 32.95 -2.04
C ARG A 3 -33.32 31.97 -2.07
N GLU A 4 -34.00 31.86 -3.22
CA GLU A 4 -35.04 30.85 -3.43
C GLU A 4 -34.49 29.48 -3.03
N PHE A 5 -35.04 28.91 -1.96
CA PHE A 5 -34.70 27.55 -1.56
C PHE A 5 -35.24 26.62 -2.65
N LYS A 6 -34.34 26.09 -3.49
CA LYS A 6 -34.67 25.11 -4.52
C LYS A 6 -34.43 23.71 -3.93
N PRO A 7 -35.47 23.03 -3.41
CA PRO A 7 -35.31 21.78 -2.67
C PRO A 7 -34.64 20.70 -3.51
N LEU A 8 -34.97 20.61 -4.81
CA LEU A 8 -34.32 19.68 -5.76
C LEU A 8 -32.81 19.87 -5.82
N ARG A 9 -32.32 21.12 -5.89
CA ARG A 9 -30.88 21.39 -5.92
C ARG A 9 -30.23 21.03 -4.59
N PHE A 10 -30.92 21.25 -3.48
CA PHE A 10 -30.43 20.89 -2.15
C PHE A 10 -30.29 19.37 -1.99
N PHE A 11 -31.31 18.59 -2.38
CA PHE A 11 -31.25 17.13 -2.32
C PHE A 11 -30.16 16.55 -3.23
N VAL A 12 -29.98 17.09 -4.43
CA VAL A 12 -28.90 16.68 -5.35
C VAL A 12 -27.53 16.95 -4.71
N MET A 13 -27.32 18.13 -4.13
CA MET A 13 -26.04 18.45 -3.46
C MET A 13 -25.79 17.56 -2.24
N MET A 14 -26.83 17.24 -1.46
CA MET A 14 -26.72 16.31 -0.33
C MET A 14 -26.40 14.88 -0.76
N ALA A 15 -27.03 14.39 -1.84
CA ALA A 15 -26.75 13.07 -2.40
C ALA A 15 -25.30 12.97 -2.92
N VAL A 16 -24.83 14.00 -3.63
CA VAL A 16 -23.43 14.06 -4.09
C VAL A 16 -22.47 14.07 -2.90
N ALA A 17 -22.73 14.90 -1.88
CA ALA A 17 -21.91 14.94 -0.68
C ALA A 17 -21.85 13.57 0.02
N ALA A 18 -22.99 12.90 0.18
CA ALA A 18 -23.06 11.57 0.77
C ALA A 18 -22.27 10.54 -0.06
N PHE A 19 -22.39 10.57 -1.39
CA PHE A 19 -21.66 9.67 -2.28
C PHE A 19 -20.14 9.89 -2.19
N VAL A 20 -19.69 11.15 -2.15
CA VAL A 20 -18.27 11.47 -1.99
C VAL A 20 -17.75 10.99 -0.63
N VAL A 21 -18.47 11.26 0.46
CA VAL A 21 -18.05 10.83 1.81
C VAL A 21 -18.03 9.29 1.93
N CYS A 22 -19.06 8.60 1.43
CA CYS A 22 -19.08 7.13 1.41
C CYS A 22 -18.02 6.54 0.49
N GLY A 23 -17.78 7.13 -0.68
CA GLY A 23 -16.74 6.69 -1.60
C GLY A 23 -15.34 6.86 -1.03
N VAL A 24 -15.06 8.00 -0.38
CA VAL A 24 -13.78 8.27 0.28
C VAL A 24 -13.55 7.30 1.44
N THR A 25 -14.54 7.12 2.32
CA THR A 25 -14.42 6.18 3.45
C THR A 25 -14.24 4.74 2.99
N ALA A 26 -15.00 4.29 2.00
CA ALA A 26 -14.83 2.97 1.39
C ALA A 26 -13.43 2.82 0.74
N PHE A 27 -12.93 3.86 0.07
CA PHE A 27 -11.60 3.84 -0.53
C PHE A 27 -10.48 3.74 0.51
N TYR A 28 -10.54 4.53 1.58
CA TYR A 28 -9.55 4.48 2.66
C TYR A 28 -9.62 3.18 3.46
N THR A 29 -10.83 2.67 3.73
CA THR A 29 -11.00 1.37 4.42
C THR A 29 -10.56 0.20 3.54
N HIS A 30 -10.92 0.16 2.26
CA HIS A 30 -10.44 -0.85 1.32
C HIS A 30 -8.91 -0.78 1.16
N ARG A 31 -8.35 0.43 1.10
CA ARG A 31 -6.89 0.64 1.09
C ARG A 31 -6.24 0.37 2.45
N ALA A 32 -6.98 0.25 3.56
CA ALA A 32 -6.42 -0.21 4.83
C ALA A 32 -6.49 -1.75 4.94
N VAL A 33 -7.55 -2.36 4.40
CA VAL A 33 -7.77 -3.82 4.41
C VAL A 33 -6.93 -4.56 3.37
N HIS A 34 -6.63 -3.93 2.23
CA HIS A 34 -5.58 -4.36 1.27
C HIS A 34 -4.29 -3.56 1.47
N GLY A 35 -4.20 -2.86 2.59
CA GLY A 35 -3.29 -1.77 2.85
C GLY A 35 -1.92 -2.19 3.23
N ARG A 36 -1.12 -2.48 2.20
CA ARG A 36 0.31 -2.31 2.36
C ARG A 36 0.57 -0.88 2.82
N THR A 37 1.22 -0.72 3.96
CA THR A 37 1.82 0.56 4.36
C THR A 37 2.70 1.08 3.19
N PRO A 38 2.98 2.39 3.07
CA PRO A 38 3.84 2.87 1.99
C PRO A 38 5.17 2.10 1.91
N GLU A 39 5.69 1.65 3.05
CA GLU A 39 6.86 0.78 3.20
C GLU A 39 6.62 -0.63 2.64
N GLU A 40 5.55 -1.30 3.08
CA GLU A 40 5.15 -2.61 2.53
C GLU A 40 4.94 -2.54 1.01
N ARG A 41 4.45 -1.40 0.49
CA ARG A 41 4.21 -1.21 -0.94
C ARG A 41 5.51 -1.02 -1.71
N ALA A 42 6.46 -0.25 -1.17
CA ALA A 42 7.77 -0.09 -1.76
C ALA A 42 8.50 -1.45 -1.81
N ALA A 43 8.51 -2.16 -0.67
CA ALA A 43 9.11 -3.47 -0.57
C ALA A 43 8.44 -4.51 -1.47
N TYR A 44 7.11 -4.44 -1.63
CA TYR A 44 6.38 -5.29 -2.58
C TYR A 44 6.83 -5.10 -4.02
N TRP A 45 7.00 -3.85 -4.45
CA TRP A 45 7.52 -3.58 -5.79
C TRP A 45 8.94 -4.12 -5.98
N ILE A 46 9.78 -4.03 -4.95
CA ILE A 46 11.15 -4.56 -4.97
C ILE A 46 11.14 -6.09 -5.03
N GLY A 47 10.30 -6.74 -4.21
CA GLY A 47 10.13 -8.19 -4.22
C GLY A 47 9.57 -8.71 -5.54
N GLU A 48 8.58 -8.02 -6.12
CA GLU A 48 8.03 -8.35 -7.43
C GLU A 48 9.11 -8.24 -8.52
N LYS A 49 9.87 -7.15 -8.54
CA LYS A 49 10.97 -6.96 -9.50
C LYS A 49 12.10 -7.98 -9.32
N ALA A 50 12.47 -8.26 -8.08
CA ALA A 50 13.47 -9.27 -7.77
C ALA A 50 13.02 -10.65 -8.24
N GLY A 51 11.75 -10.99 -8.05
CA GLY A 51 11.18 -12.23 -8.57
C GLY A 51 10.94 -12.22 -10.09
N GLU A 52 10.74 -11.08 -10.76
CA GLU A 52 10.75 -11.06 -12.24
C GLU A 52 12.14 -11.37 -12.80
N GLN A 53 13.20 -10.97 -12.09
CA GLN A 53 14.59 -11.14 -12.51
C GLN A 53 15.19 -12.50 -12.11
N ALA A 54 14.62 -13.13 -11.08
CA ALA A 54 15.15 -14.38 -10.56
C ALA A 54 14.73 -15.58 -11.45
N PRO A 55 15.57 -16.62 -11.54
CA PRO A 55 15.20 -17.90 -12.15
C PRO A 55 13.93 -18.47 -11.50
N ARG A 56 13.12 -19.20 -12.26
CA ARG A 56 11.80 -19.71 -11.82
C ARG A 56 11.84 -20.62 -10.56
N ASP A 57 13.00 -21.14 -10.23
CA ASP A 57 13.31 -21.99 -9.07
C ASP A 57 14.01 -21.24 -7.92
N ALA A 58 14.14 -19.90 -8.04
CA ALA A 58 14.76 -19.06 -7.04
C ALA A 58 13.97 -19.11 -5.72
N LYS A 59 14.73 -19.17 -4.63
CA LYS A 59 14.20 -19.11 -3.28
C LYS A 59 14.14 -17.67 -2.83
N LEU A 60 13.23 -17.42 -1.89
CA LEU A 60 13.21 -16.17 -1.13
C LEU A 60 14.59 -15.92 -0.51
N PRO A 61 15.08 -14.67 -0.53
CA PRO A 61 16.29 -14.29 0.19
C PRO A 61 16.17 -14.65 1.68
N THR A 62 17.32 -14.88 2.32
CA THR A 62 17.35 -15.14 3.76
C THR A 62 16.89 -13.92 4.56
N PRO A 63 16.37 -14.09 5.79
CA PRO A 63 15.97 -12.96 6.64
C PRO A 63 17.10 -11.93 6.84
N ALA A 64 18.36 -12.37 6.89
CA ALA A 64 19.51 -11.48 6.99
C ALA A 64 19.70 -10.61 5.73
N GLU A 65 19.50 -11.18 4.54
CA GLU A 65 19.57 -10.44 3.27
C GLU A 65 18.39 -9.47 3.13
N LEU A 66 17.18 -9.88 3.53
CA LEU A 66 16.01 -9.01 3.58
C LEU A 66 16.24 -7.83 4.53
N ASN A 67 16.82 -8.08 5.71
CA ASN A 67 17.14 -7.04 6.67
C ASN A 67 18.20 -6.05 6.15
N MET A 68 19.24 -6.53 5.45
CA MET A 68 20.22 -5.64 4.80
C MET A 68 19.59 -4.79 3.69
N MET A 69 18.67 -5.35 2.91
CA MET A 69 17.91 -4.61 1.90
C MET A 69 16.98 -3.58 2.54
N ALA A 70 16.23 -3.97 3.57
CA ALA A 70 15.35 -3.09 4.34
C ALA A 70 16.12 -1.91 4.92
N GLN A 71 17.29 -2.16 5.51
CA GLN A 71 18.16 -1.13 6.05
C GLN A 71 18.67 -0.17 4.98
N LYS A 72 19.11 -0.69 3.81
CA LYS A 72 19.54 0.15 2.70
C LYS A 72 18.41 1.05 2.19
N ASP A 73 17.21 0.51 2.09
CA ASP A 73 16.03 1.26 1.68
C ASP A 73 15.60 2.29 2.73
N PHE A 74 15.70 1.95 4.02
CA PHE A 74 15.48 2.89 5.12
C PHE A 74 16.50 4.04 5.10
N ASP A 75 17.78 3.77 4.87
CA ASP A 75 18.80 4.81 4.78
C ASP A 75 18.59 5.73 3.56
N GLN A 76 17.93 5.24 2.50
CA GLN A 76 17.63 6.01 1.29
C GLN A 76 16.32 6.80 1.35
N GLN A 77 15.28 6.22 1.96
CA GLN A 77 13.89 6.74 1.88
C GLN A 77 13.26 6.99 3.25
N GLY A 78 13.84 6.43 4.31
CA GLY A 78 13.21 6.29 5.61
C GLY A 78 13.24 7.55 6.46
N SER A 79 12.05 7.90 6.97
CA SER A 79 11.89 8.63 8.23
C SER A 79 10.92 7.85 9.10
N GLY A 80 11.28 7.49 10.34
CA GLY A 80 10.39 6.74 11.23
C GLY A 80 11.10 5.72 12.12
N ASN A 81 10.34 4.77 12.66
CA ASN A 81 10.85 3.67 13.49
C ASN A 81 11.41 2.54 12.62
N LYS A 82 12.68 2.20 12.82
CA LYS A 82 13.38 1.18 12.05
C LYS A 82 12.77 -0.22 12.20
N GLN A 83 12.29 -0.58 13.40
CA GLN A 83 11.69 -1.91 13.61
C GLN A 83 10.38 -2.11 12.84
N ASP A 84 9.52 -1.09 12.84
CA ASP A 84 8.26 -1.17 12.09
C ASP A 84 8.54 -1.20 10.58
N TRP A 85 9.59 -0.50 10.14
CA TRP A 85 10.06 -0.52 8.77
C TRP A 85 10.57 -1.88 8.33
N ASP A 86 11.41 -2.54 9.13
CA ASP A 86 11.98 -3.85 8.79
C ASP A 86 10.85 -4.91 8.64
N LEU A 87 9.87 -4.90 9.55
CA LEU A 87 8.73 -5.82 9.51
C LEU A 87 7.83 -5.57 8.28
N ALA A 88 7.56 -4.30 7.99
CA ALA A 88 6.81 -3.88 6.81
C ALA A 88 7.55 -4.27 5.52
N PHE A 89 8.87 -4.08 5.48
CA PHE A 89 9.67 -4.40 4.32
C PHE A 89 9.66 -5.91 4.04
N GLU A 90 9.89 -6.73 5.08
CA GLU A 90 9.89 -8.19 4.95
C GLU A 90 8.56 -8.71 4.39
N ARG A 91 7.43 -8.29 4.97
CA ARG A 91 6.09 -8.69 4.50
C ARG A 91 5.82 -8.25 3.07
N GLY A 92 6.12 -7.00 2.75
CA GLY A 92 5.92 -6.46 1.42
C GLY A 92 6.73 -7.22 0.38
N TYR A 93 8.03 -7.40 0.63
CA TYR A 93 8.95 -8.09 -0.27
C TYR A 93 8.52 -9.53 -0.52
N GLU A 94 8.21 -10.29 0.54
CA GLU A 94 7.79 -11.67 0.40
C GLU A 94 6.54 -11.82 -0.47
N ASP A 95 5.53 -10.97 -0.25
CA ASP A 95 4.31 -10.98 -1.04
C ASP A 95 4.57 -10.68 -2.52
N GLY A 96 5.48 -9.73 -2.80
CA GLY A 96 5.88 -9.37 -4.15
C GLY A 96 6.59 -10.51 -4.86
N PHE A 97 7.54 -11.14 -4.17
CA PHE A 97 8.31 -12.25 -4.71
C PHE A 97 7.44 -13.50 -4.92
N LYS A 98 6.54 -13.82 -3.99
CA LYS A 98 5.61 -14.97 -4.12
C LYS A 98 4.62 -14.82 -5.26
N LYS A 99 4.30 -13.59 -5.69
CA LYS A 99 3.43 -13.35 -6.85
C LYS A 99 4.08 -13.86 -8.15
N THR A 100 5.38 -13.68 -8.30
CA THR A 100 6.14 -14.11 -9.50
C THR A 100 6.66 -15.53 -9.35
N HIS A 101 6.85 -15.99 -8.12
CA HIS A 101 7.24 -17.36 -7.76
C HIS A 101 6.18 -18.03 -6.88
N PRO A 102 4.97 -18.30 -7.42
CA PRO A 102 3.99 -19.10 -6.71
C PRO A 102 4.57 -20.51 -6.53
N ARG A 103 4.65 -20.96 -5.28
CA ARG A 103 5.06 -22.34 -4.95
C ARG A 103 4.09 -23.37 -5.50
#